data_AF-A0A8G1QQP1-F1
#
_entry.id   AF-A0A8G1QQP1-F1
#
_cell.length_a   1.000
_cell.length_b   1.000
_cell.length_c   1.000
_cell.angle_alpha   90.00
_cell.angle_beta   90.00
_cell.angle_gamma   90.00
#
_symmetry.space_group_name_H-M   'P 1'
#
loop_
_entity.id
_entity.type
_entity.pdbx_description
1 polymer ?
#
loop_
_entity_poly.entity_id
_entity_poly.type
_entity_poly.pdbx_seq_one_letter_code
_entity_poly.pdbx_strand_id
1 'polypeptide(L)'
;MYVDDAGAILPLFSIASSLSYNFNQICLTSSGEYCNIVLGNLTASLTENSSATVICDDCYLLSLYNEALFEYGDGPLVRSSSLLQSYTSHCSYTGYTLPPTTSTTLLSSYIATSASATATTAGCSGLSYAIQSGDTCTSISLSEEIGTTWLLMDNNLPASCADFPADGTLCLINTCEVYTVRSGNTCDSVAAAHNLTVVQLQAYNPNIDSGCYNFNRTIGYQICVNEPGQKYTIPSTTVGAATVISTAAAVPTDNAYNTTQNCGKYYLVAAGDDCDVITLTFGISLADFRVSIQR
;
A
#
# COMPACT_ATOMS: atom_id res chain seq x y z
N MET A 1 -18.05 0.93 2.46
CA MET A 1 -16.85 0.74 1.62
C MET A 1 -15.63 1.13 2.45
N TYR A 2 -14.48 0.53 2.17
CA TYR A 2 -13.20 0.77 2.84
C TYR A 2 -12.23 1.31 1.79
N VAL A 3 -11.36 2.26 2.16
CA VAL A 3 -10.27 2.73 1.30
C VAL A 3 -9.01 2.04 1.80
N ASP A 4 -8.36 1.27 0.94
CA ASP A 4 -7.08 0.64 1.29
C ASP A 4 -5.90 1.63 1.24
N ASP A 5 -4.72 1.16 1.65
CA ASP A 5 -3.51 1.99 1.70
C ASP A 5 -3.05 2.45 0.29
N ALA A 6 -3.55 1.83 -0.77
CA ALA A 6 -3.35 2.22 -2.16
C ALA A 6 -4.44 3.19 -2.68
N GLY A 7 -5.37 3.61 -1.82
CA GLY A 7 -6.45 4.54 -2.16
C GLY A 7 -7.63 3.91 -2.92
N ALA A 8 -7.69 2.59 -3.03
CA ALA A 8 -8.76 1.89 -3.73
C ALA A 8 -9.99 1.71 -2.83
N ILE A 9 -11.17 2.00 -3.39
CA ILE A 9 -12.46 1.83 -2.69
C ILE A 9 -12.92 0.38 -2.82
N LEU A 10 -12.80 -0.38 -1.74
CA LEU A 10 -13.16 -1.79 -1.65
C LEU A 10 -14.45 -2.00 -0.84
N PRO A 11 -15.18 -3.10 -1.10
CA PRO A 11 -16.32 -3.45 -0.27
C PRO A 11 -15.86 -3.97 1.11
N LEU A 12 -16.67 -3.80 2.16
CA LEU A 12 -16.28 -4.21 3.53
C LEU A 12 -15.96 -5.71 3.66
N PHE A 13 -16.54 -6.56 2.81
CA PHE A 13 -16.25 -7.99 2.81
C PHE A 13 -14.82 -8.31 2.33
N SER A 14 -14.13 -7.38 1.64
CA SER A 14 -12.73 -7.54 1.26
C SER A 14 -11.80 -7.74 2.47
N ILE A 15 -12.14 -7.16 3.63
CA ILE A 15 -11.39 -7.34 4.88
C ILE A 15 -11.47 -8.81 5.34
N ALA A 16 -12.68 -9.38 5.35
CA ALA A 16 -12.88 -10.78 5.70
C ALA A 16 -12.23 -11.73 4.67
N SER A 17 -12.33 -11.41 3.38
CA SER A 17 -11.65 -12.14 2.32
C SER A 17 -10.14 -12.10 2.47
N SER A 18 -9.56 -10.96 2.85
CA SER A 18 -8.11 -10.80 3.08
C SER A 18 -7.65 -11.60 4.30
N LEU A 19 -8.41 -11.60 5.39
CA LEU A 19 -8.09 -12.44 6.56
C LEU A 19 -8.14 -13.92 6.21
N SER A 20 -9.16 -14.36 5.48
CA SER A 20 -9.29 -15.73 5.00
C SER A 20 -8.14 -16.12 4.07
N TYR A 21 -7.79 -15.25 3.13
CA TYR A 21 -6.66 -15.44 2.23
C TYR A 21 -5.35 -15.62 2.99
N ASN A 22 -5.03 -14.71 3.92
CA ASN A 22 -3.81 -14.79 4.73
C ASN A 22 -3.77 -16.07 5.57
N PHE A 23 -4.91 -16.46 6.17
CA PHE A 23 -5.02 -17.73 6.88
C PHE A 23 -4.73 -18.93 5.97
N ASN A 24 -5.34 -18.96 4.78
CA ASN A 24 -5.13 -20.04 3.82
C ASN A 24 -3.67 -20.11 3.35
N GLN A 25 -3.02 -18.97 3.11
CA GLN A 25 -1.60 -18.88 2.74
C GLN A 25 -0.69 -19.49 3.82
N ILE A 26 -0.94 -19.19 5.10
CA ILE A 26 -0.18 -19.77 6.22
C ILE A 26 -0.41 -21.28 6.33
N CYS A 27 -1.61 -21.75 6.01
CA CYS A 27 -1.97 -23.16 6.06
C CYS A 27 -1.67 -23.94 4.78
N LEU A 28 -1.04 -23.32 3.77
CA LEU A 28 -0.65 -24.03 2.56
C LEU A 28 0.36 -25.13 2.90
N THR A 29 0.12 -26.31 2.34
CA THR A 29 1.03 -27.45 2.48
C THR A 29 1.36 -28.07 1.13
N SER A 30 2.61 -28.45 0.94
CA SER A 30 3.05 -29.33 -0.16
C SER A 30 3.77 -30.54 0.43
N SER A 31 3.47 -31.73 -0.08
CA SER A 31 4.08 -33.00 0.39
C SER A 31 4.03 -33.24 1.91
N GLY A 32 3.04 -32.66 2.60
CA GLY A 32 2.85 -32.80 4.04
C GLY A 32 3.61 -31.77 4.90
N GLU A 33 4.33 -30.83 4.29
CA GLU A 33 5.03 -29.74 5.00
C GLU A 33 4.33 -28.39 4.76
N TYR A 34 4.39 -27.50 5.76
CA TYR A 34 3.83 -26.16 5.64
C TYR A 34 4.72 -25.26 4.80
N CYS A 35 4.13 -24.62 3.80
CA CYS A 35 4.86 -23.86 2.80
C CYS A 35 5.56 -22.62 3.34
N ASN A 36 5.02 -21.96 4.35
CA ASN A 36 5.70 -20.86 5.04
C ASN A 36 7.03 -21.33 5.71
N ILE A 37 7.08 -22.56 6.22
CA ILE A 37 8.31 -23.12 6.82
C ILE A 37 9.30 -23.54 5.73
N VAL A 38 8.82 -24.22 4.68
CA VAL A 38 9.66 -24.64 3.53
C VAL A 38 10.32 -23.41 2.90
N LEU A 39 9.51 -22.41 2.52
CA LEU A 39 10.01 -21.18 1.92
C LEU A 39 10.89 -20.39 2.88
N GLY A 40 10.56 -20.35 4.17
CA GLY A 40 11.40 -19.74 5.20
C GLY A 40 12.80 -20.35 5.28
N ASN A 41 12.89 -21.68 5.25
CA ASN A 41 14.17 -22.41 5.28
C ASN A 41 14.95 -22.22 3.96
N LEU A 42 14.26 -22.35 2.83
CA LEU A 42 14.87 -22.21 1.52
C LEU A 42 15.46 -20.81 1.34
N THR A 43 14.71 -19.78 1.74
CA THR A 43 15.17 -18.39 1.73
C THR A 43 16.28 -18.08 2.73
N ALA A 44 16.35 -18.79 3.86
CA ALA A 44 17.46 -18.68 4.81
C ALA A 44 18.76 -19.32 4.29
N SER A 45 18.66 -20.23 3.32
CA SER A 45 19.80 -20.91 2.70
C SER A 45 20.35 -20.22 1.45
N LEU A 46 19.73 -19.11 1.02
CA LEU A 46 20.10 -18.46 -0.24
C LEU A 46 21.46 -17.78 -0.12
N THR A 47 22.31 -18.08 -1.11
CA THR A 47 23.43 -17.25 -1.53
C THR A 47 23.06 -16.55 -2.84
N GLU A 48 23.81 -15.53 -3.27
CA GLU A 48 23.50 -14.63 -4.39
C GLU A 48 23.04 -15.31 -5.70
N ASN A 49 23.28 -16.61 -5.88
CA ASN A 49 22.95 -17.37 -7.09
C ASN A 49 21.86 -18.48 -6.90
N SER A 50 21.04 -18.39 -5.85
CA SER A 50 20.12 -19.48 -5.43
C SER A 50 18.64 -19.25 -5.80
N SER A 51 18.33 -18.18 -6.55
CA SER A 51 16.96 -17.75 -6.89
C SER A 51 16.17 -18.79 -7.69
N ALA A 52 16.83 -19.55 -8.58
CA ALA A 52 16.19 -20.58 -9.39
C ALA A 52 15.62 -21.74 -8.56
N THR A 53 16.25 -22.09 -7.42
CA THR A 53 15.77 -23.19 -6.56
C THR A 53 14.49 -22.82 -5.83
N VAL A 54 14.31 -21.55 -5.45
CA VAL A 54 13.08 -21.06 -4.81
C VAL A 54 11.93 -20.98 -5.81
N ILE A 55 12.21 -20.46 -7.00
CA ILE A 55 11.18 -20.22 -8.02
C ILE A 55 10.51 -21.53 -8.47
N CYS A 56 11.25 -22.64 -8.46
CA CYS A 56 10.73 -23.95 -8.84
C CYS A 56 10.29 -24.82 -7.67
N ASP A 57 10.25 -24.29 -6.45
CA ASP A 57 9.69 -25.03 -5.32
C ASP A 57 8.14 -25.06 -5.40
N ASP A 58 7.55 -26.21 -5.13
CA ASP A 58 6.09 -26.40 -5.16
C ASP A 58 5.36 -25.42 -4.23
N CYS A 59 5.94 -25.12 -3.06
CA CYS A 59 5.34 -24.19 -2.13
C CYS A 59 5.34 -22.76 -2.65
N TYR A 60 6.34 -22.36 -3.43
CA TYR A 60 6.38 -21.04 -4.06
C TYR A 60 5.31 -20.92 -5.15
N LEU A 61 5.22 -21.93 -6.04
CA LEU A 61 4.22 -21.95 -7.11
C LEU A 61 2.79 -22.05 -6.57
N LEU A 62 2.57 -22.80 -5.49
CA LEU A 62 1.27 -22.90 -4.84
C LEU A 62 0.87 -21.56 -4.19
N SER A 63 1.81 -20.84 -3.59
CA SER A 63 1.56 -19.50 -3.01
C SER A 63 1.16 -18.51 -4.10
N LEU A 64 1.92 -18.45 -5.20
CA LEU A 64 1.62 -17.61 -6.37
C LEU A 64 0.29 -17.98 -7.04
N TYR A 65 -0.04 -19.28 -7.10
CA TYR A 65 -1.33 -19.73 -7.63
C TYR A 65 -2.50 -19.21 -6.80
N ASN A 66 -2.42 -19.33 -5.47
CA ASN A 66 -3.46 -18.83 -4.58
C ASN A 66 -3.55 -17.30 -4.60
N GLU A 67 -2.42 -16.60 -4.74
CA GLU A 67 -2.40 -15.14 -4.91
C GLU A 67 -3.09 -14.71 -6.21
N ALA A 68 -2.81 -15.36 -7.33
CA ALA A 68 -3.48 -15.08 -8.60
C ALA A 68 -4.99 -15.41 -8.60
N LEU A 69 -5.48 -16.22 -7.65
CA LEU A 69 -6.90 -16.47 -7.42
C LEU A 69 -7.55 -15.43 -6.49
N PHE A 70 -6.76 -14.64 -5.76
CA PHE A 70 -7.27 -13.65 -4.83
C PHE A 70 -7.70 -12.37 -5.59
N GLU A 71 -8.92 -11.91 -5.33
CA GLU A 71 -9.51 -10.77 -6.07
C GLU A 71 -9.05 -9.40 -5.56
N TYR A 72 -8.35 -9.35 -4.43
CA TYR A 72 -7.89 -8.12 -3.77
C TYR A 72 -6.36 -8.11 -3.64
N GLY A 73 -5.78 -6.99 -3.20
CA GLY A 73 -4.33 -6.85 -3.07
C GLY A 73 -3.62 -7.05 -4.41
N ASP A 74 -2.51 -7.80 -4.39
CA ASP A 74 -1.67 -8.03 -5.57
C ASP A 74 -2.20 -9.14 -6.51
N GLY A 75 -3.23 -9.88 -6.13
CA GLY A 75 -3.75 -10.99 -6.92
C GLY A 75 -4.12 -10.65 -8.37
N PRO A 76 -4.83 -9.52 -8.64
CA PRO A 76 -5.06 -9.03 -9.99
C PRO A 76 -3.77 -8.73 -10.78
N LEU A 77 -2.71 -8.25 -10.12
CA LEU A 77 -1.41 -7.98 -10.74
C LEU A 77 -0.67 -9.29 -11.07
N VAL A 78 -0.61 -10.24 -10.14
CA VAL A 78 0.01 -11.56 -10.37
C VAL A 78 -0.69 -12.30 -11.52
N ARG A 79 -2.02 -12.21 -11.57
CA ARG A 79 -2.82 -12.82 -12.64
C ARG A 79 -2.64 -12.13 -13.99
N SER A 80 -2.63 -10.80 -14.05
CA SER A 80 -2.52 -10.04 -15.30
C SER A 80 -1.10 -10.04 -15.90
N SER A 81 -0.06 -10.08 -15.06
CA SER A 81 1.34 -10.18 -15.48
C SER A 81 1.74 -11.56 -16.01
N SER A 82 0.88 -12.59 -15.86
CA SER A 82 1.18 -13.99 -16.22
C SER A 82 2.41 -14.56 -15.51
N LEU A 83 2.79 -14.01 -14.35
CA LEU A 83 3.93 -14.45 -13.54
C LEU A 83 3.92 -15.96 -13.27
N LEU A 84 2.77 -16.48 -12.82
CA LEU A 84 2.61 -17.92 -12.57
C LEU A 84 2.83 -18.76 -13.84
N GLN A 85 2.31 -18.32 -14.99
CA GLN A 85 2.47 -19.05 -16.25
C GLN A 85 3.93 -19.08 -16.70
N SER A 86 4.66 -17.98 -16.49
CA SER A 86 6.09 -17.88 -16.78
C SER A 86 6.91 -18.86 -15.94
N TYR A 87 6.70 -18.86 -14.61
CA TYR A 87 7.45 -19.73 -13.70
C TYR A 87 7.06 -21.21 -13.84
N THR A 88 5.79 -21.52 -14.00
CA THR A 88 5.37 -22.92 -14.26
C THR A 88 5.97 -23.45 -15.56
N SER A 89 6.07 -22.62 -16.61
CA SER A 89 6.75 -22.99 -17.85
C SER A 89 8.26 -23.18 -17.66
N HIS A 90 8.92 -22.26 -16.94
CA HIS A 90 10.34 -22.36 -16.62
C HIS A 90 10.67 -23.63 -15.83
N CYS A 91 9.84 -23.95 -14.85
CA CYS A 91 10.02 -25.08 -13.93
C CYS A 91 9.37 -26.38 -14.43
N SER A 92 8.78 -26.39 -15.64
CA SER A 92 8.12 -27.56 -16.24
C SER A 92 6.95 -28.15 -15.42
N TYR A 93 6.22 -27.31 -14.68
CA TYR A 93 5.03 -27.71 -13.92
C TYR A 93 3.75 -27.59 -14.74
N THR A 94 2.83 -28.55 -14.56
CA THR A 94 1.54 -28.60 -15.28
C THR A 94 0.31 -28.56 -14.36
N GLY A 95 0.50 -28.60 -13.02
CA GLY A 95 -0.59 -28.66 -12.04
C GLY A 95 -1.24 -27.32 -11.68
N TYR A 96 -0.58 -26.19 -11.95
CA TYR A 96 -0.97 -24.86 -11.49
C TYR A 96 -1.61 -24.03 -12.61
N THR A 97 -2.80 -24.43 -13.07
CA THR A 97 -3.52 -23.71 -14.15
C THR A 97 -4.65 -22.85 -13.57
N LEU A 98 -4.64 -21.56 -13.90
CA LEU A 98 -5.67 -20.64 -13.44
C LEU A 98 -6.98 -20.87 -14.19
N PRO A 99 -8.13 -20.84 -13.49
CA PRO A 99 -9.43 -20.91 -14.14
C PRO A 99 -9.65 -19.66 -15.01
N PRO A 100 -10.39 -19.78 -16.14
CA PRO A 100 -10.77 -18.63 -16.96
C PRO A 100 -11.49 -17.59 -16.10
N THR A 101 -11.24 -16.31 -16.35
CA THR A 101 -11.92 -15.21 -15.66
C THR A 101 -13.43 -15.33 -15.88
N THR A 102 -14.16 -15.77 -14.87
CA THR A 102 -15.58 -15.48 -14.78
C THR A 102 -15.69 -14.04 -14.31
N SER A 103 -16.15 -13.12 -15.16
CA SER A 103 -16.43 -11.75 -14.77
C SER A 103 -17.48 -11.72 -13.65
N THR A 104 -17.05 -11.72 -12.40
CA THR A 104 -17.88 -11.40 -11.24
C THR A 104 -18.13 -9.90 -11.27
N THR A 105 -19.20 -9.53 -11.97
CA THR A 105 -19.69 -8.18 -12.26
C THR A 105 -20.28 -7.47 -11.02
N LEU A 106 -19.55 -7.41 -9.90
CA LEU A 106 -20.02 -6.72 -8.70
C LEU A 106 -19.35 -5.36 -8.41
N LEU A 107 -18.38 -4.90 -9.24
CA LEU A 107 -17.78 -3.57 -9.11
C LEU A 107 -17.79 -2.72 -10.41
N SER A 108 -18.52 -3.14 -11.45
CA SER A 108 -18.52 -2.45 -12.76
C SER A 108 -19.25 -1.10 -12.82
N SER A 109 -19.57 -0.44 -11.70
CA SER A 109 -20.28 0.85 -11.73
C SER A 109 -19.55 2.04 -11.11
N TYR A 110 -18.28 1.93 -10.71
CA TYR A 110 -17.54 3.07 -10.13
C TYR A 110 -16.14 3.33 -10.68
N ILE A 111 -15.61 2.46 -11.54
CA ILE A 111 -14.40 2.82 -12.29
C ILE A 111 -14.87 3.65 -13.48
N ALA A 112 -14.85 4.98 -13.32
CA ALA A 112 -14.80 5.88 -14.46
C ALA A 112 -13.70 5.35 -15.38
N THR A 113 -14.10 4.99 -16.60
CA THR A 113 -13.22 4.52 -17.66
C THR A 113 -12.22 5.64 -17.96
N SER A 114 -11.13 5.72 -17.20
CA SER A 114 -9.96 6.47 -17.62
C SER A 114 -9.44 5.72 -18.84
N ALA A 115 -9.57 6.36 -19.99
CA ALA A 115 -9.00 5.87 -21.24
C ALA A 115 -7.58 5.40 -20.95
N SER A 116 -7.25 4.18 -21.39
CA SER A 116 -5.91 3.64 -21.36
C SER A 116 -4.97 4.69 -21.96
N ALA A 117 -4.24 5.38 -21.10
CA ALA A 117 -3.16 6.23 -21.53
C ALA A 117 -2.20 5.33 -22.28
N THR A 118 -1.94 5.66 -23.54
CA THR A 118 -0.83 5.10 -24.29
C THR A 118 0.39 5.18 -23.38
N ALA A 119 1.08 4.04 -23.17
CA ALA A 119 2.30 3.96 -22.40
C ALA A 119 3.35 4.89 -23.06
N THR A 120 3.33 6.14 -22.62
CA THR A 120 4.49 7.01 -22.70
C THR A 120 5.50 6.35 -21.77
N THR A 121 6.73 6.18 -22.24
CA THR A 121 7.87 5.78 -21.40
C THR A 121 7.81 6.60 -20.13
N ALA A 122 7.37 5.98 -19.03
CA ALA A 122 7.17 6.64 -17.77
C ALA A 122 8.54 7.16 -17.34
N GLY A 123 8.73 8.48 -17.39
CA GLY A 123 9.87 9.10 -16.72
C GLY A 123 9.79 8.74 -15.24
N CYS A 124 10.96 8.58 -14.60
CA CYS A 124 11.02 8.34 -13.17
C CYS A 124 10.24 9.43 -12.42
N SER A 125 9.23 9.05 -11.65
CA SER A 125 8.44 9.96 -10.81
C SER A 125 9.18 10.40 -9.55
N GLY A 126 10.26 9.67 -9.20
CA GLY A 126 11.17 9.98 -8.11
C GLY A 126 12.51 10.54 -8.58
N LEU A 127 13.56 10.30 -7.79
CA LEU A 127 14.92 10.67 -8.14
C LEU A 127 15.51 9.65 -9.13
N SER A 128 16.04 10.15 -10.24
CA SER A 128 16.78 9.33 -11.21
C SER A 128 18.24 9.23 -10.79
N TYR A 129 18.74 8.02 -10.56
CA TYR A 129 20.12 7.76 -10.14
C TYR A 129 20.86 6.91 -11.18
N ALA A 130 21.99 7.40 -11.69
CA ALA A 130 22.84 6.64 -12.61
C ALA A 130 23.85 5.80 -11.82
N ILE A 131 23.84 4.48 -12.02
CA ILE A 131 24.72 3.55 -11.29
C ILE A 131 26.18 3.86 -11.60
N GLN A 132 26.98 4.05 -10.56
CA GLN A 132 28.40 4.33 -10.63
C GLN A 132 29.24 3.07 -10.43
N SER A 133 30.49 3.11 -10.86
CA SER A 133 31.41 2.00 -10.66
C SER A 133 31.68 1.78 -9.17
N GLY A 134 31.41 0.56 -8.69
CA GLY A 134 31.56 0.18 -7.28
C GLY A 134 30.31 0.38 -6.44
N ASP A 135 29.23 0.89 -7.04
CA ASP A 135 27.94 0.93 -6.37
C ASP A 135 27.41 -0.48 -6.08
N THR A 136 26.76 -0.57 -4.94
CA THR A 136 26.00 -1.73 -4.48
C THR A 136 24.61 -1.23 -4.10
N CYS A 137 23.63 -2.14 -4.04
CA CYS A 137 22.31 -1.78 -3.54
C CYS A 137 22.36 -1.06 -2.18
N THR A 138 23.26 -1.46 -1.27
CA THR A 138 23.36 -0.93 0.09
C THR A 138 24.12 0.38 0.15
N SER A 139 25.16 0.56 -0.69
CA SER A 139 25.85 1.85 -0.78
C SER A 139 24.92 2.93 -1.33
N ILE A 140 24.14 2.61 -2.38
CA ILE A 140 23.14 3.53 -2.94
C ILE A 140 22.03 3.78 -1.92
N SER A 141 21.48 2.73 -1.30
CA SER A 141 20.45 2.86 -0.26
C SER A 141 20.87 3.81 0.86
N LEU A 142 22.14 3.73 1.26
CA LEU A 142 22.69 4.58 2.31
C LEU A 142 22.92 6.02 1.83
N SER A 143 23.44 6.24 0.61
CA SER A 143 23.75 7.59 0.11
C SER A 143 22.53 8.37 -0.34
N GLU A 144 21.55 7.67 -0.93
CA GLU A 144 20.35 8.27 -1.53
C GLU A 144 19.13 8.22 -0.60
N GLU A 145 19.33 7.86 0.68
CA GLU A 145 18.27 7.83 1.68
C GLU A 145 17.06 7.02 1.19
N ILE A 146 17.26 5.74 0.90
CA ILE A 146 16.18 4.84 0.49
C ILE A 146 16.36 3.48 1.15
N GLY A 147 15.29 2.92 1.70
CA GLY A 147 15.33 1.56 2.24
C GLY A 147 15.73 0.57 1.15
N THR A 148 16.61 -0.39 1.46
CA THR A 148 17.14 -1.33 0.46
C THR A 148 16.03 -2.11 -0.24
N THR A 149 14.98 -2.49 0.49
CA THR A 149 13.80 -3.13 -0.11
C THR A 149 13.05 -2.18 -1.05
N TRP A 150 12.87 -0.91 -0.68
CA TRP A 150 12.22 0.08 -1.55
C TRP A 150 13.00 0.31 -2.84
N LEU A 151 14.33 0.45 -2.75
CA LEU A 151 15.21 0.56 -3.92
C LEU A 151 14.97 -0.59 -4.92
N LEU A 152 14.90 -1.82 -4.41
CA LEU A 152 14.71 -3.00 -5.23
C LEU A 152 13.30 -3.05 -5.83
N MET A 153 12.26 -2.75 -5.04
CA MET A 153 10.87 -2.76 -5.50
C MET A 153 10.60 -1.68 -6.54
N ASP A 154 11.08 -0.44 -6.32
CA ASP A 154 10.90 0.69 -7.24
C ASP A 154 11.49 0.41 -8.64
N ASN A 155 12.49 -0.47 -8.71
CA ASN A 155 13.21 -0.83 -9.92
C ASN A 155 12.96 -2.28 -10.39
N ASN A 156 12.01 -2.97 -9.75
CA ASN A 156 11.63 -4.34 -10.07
C ASN A 156 12.81 -5.34 -10.05
N LEU A 157 13.76 -5.11 -9.12
CA LEU A 157 14.98 -5.89 -8.94
C LEU A 157 14.79 -7.05 -7.95
N PRO A 158 15.61 -8.11 -8.05
CA PRO A 158 15.54 -9.24 -7.12
C PRO A 158 15.80 -8.84 -5.67
N ALA A 159 15.15 -9.56 -4.73
CA ALA A 159 15.35 -9.37 -3.31
C ALA A 159 16.80 -9.69 -2.86
N SER A 160 17.16 -9.23 -1.66
CA SER A 160 18.50 -9.43 -1.07
C SER A 160 19.65 -8.93 -1.95
N CYS A 161 19.37 -8.00 -2.85
CA CYS A 161 20.31 -7.46 -3.83
C CYS A 161 20.93 -8.51 -4.77
N ALA A 162 20.25 -9.64 -4.95
CA ALA A 162 20.71 -10.64 -5.91
C ALA A 162 20.75 -10.03 -7.31
N ASP A 163 21.84 -10.31 -8.04
CA ASP A 163 22.07 -9.85 -9.41
C ASP A 163 21.91 -8.32 -9.61
N PHE A 164 22.31 -7.52 -8.61
CA PHE A 164 22.19 -6.07 -8.70
C PHE A 164 23.01 -5.51 -9.89
N PRO A 165 22.41 -4.66 -10.74
CA PRO A 165 23.04 -4.22 -11.98
C PRO A 165 24.28 -3.35 -11.72
N ALA A 166 25.31 -3.53 -12.55
CA ALA A 166 26.55 -2.75 -12.49
C ALA A 166 26.47 -1.42 -13.27
N ASP A 167 25.46 -1.25 -14.13
CA ASP A 167 25.22 -0.05 -14.93
C ASP A 167 23.73 0.19 -15.13
N GLY A 168 23.39 1.36 -15.69
CA GLY A 168 22.02 1.77 -15.96
C GLY A 168 21.55 2.91 -15.07
N THR A 169 20.24 3.09 -15.02
CA THR A 169 19.60 4.18 -14.28
C THR A 169 18.46 3.62 -13.44
N LEU A 170 18.46 3.95 -12.16
CA LEU A 170 17.46 3.58 -11.18
C LEU A 170 16.49 4.74 -10.96
N CYS A 171 15.26 4.40 -10.64
CA CYS A 171 14.24 5.32 -10.17
C CYS A 171 14.02 5.11 -8.66
N LEU A 172 14.23 6.17 -7.87
CA LEU A 172 14.11 6.14 -6.42
C LEU A 172 12.86 6.91 -6.01
N ILE A 173 11.76 6.20 -5.77
CA ILE A 173 10.42 6.78 -5.53
C ILE A 173 10.19 6.91 -4.03
N ASN A 174 10.48 5.84 -3.28
CA ASN A 174 10.13 5.70 -1.87
C ASN A 174 11.31 6.02 -0.94
N THR A 175 11.93 7.19 -1.12
CA THR A 175 13.03 7.66 -0.25
C THR A 175 12.56 7.95 1.18
N CYS A 176 13.45 7.77 2.15
CA CYS A 176 13.19 7.84 3.59
C CYS A 176 14.50 8.06 4.36
N GLU A 177 14.42 8.54 5.59
CA GLU A 177 15.56 8.46 6.50
C GLU A 177 15.87 6.99 6.80
N VAL A 178 17.12 6.59 6.63
CA VAL A 178 17.53 5.19 6.73
C VAL A 178 18.36 4.90 7.98
N TYR A 179 18.16 3.70 8.52
CA TYR A 179 19.03 3.09 9.54
C TYR A 179 19.62 1.78 9.01
N THR A 180 20.92 1.58 9.20
CA THR A 180 21.57 0.31 8.87
C THR A 180 21.45 -0.67 10.02
N VAL A 181 20.74 -1.78 9.79
CA VAL A 181 20.48 -2.78 10.82
C VAL A 181 21.76 -3.52 11.18
N ARG A 182 22.02 -3.66 12.49
CA ARG A 182 23.22 -4.31 13.03
C ARG A 182 22.87 -5.65 13.66
N SER A 183 23.88 -6.51 13.79
CA SER A 183 23.73 -7.76 14.54
C SER A 183 23.29 -7.48 15.98
N GLY A 184 22.28 -8.23 16.44
CA GLY A 184 21.67 -8.05 17.77
C GLY A 184 20.55 -7.00 17.82
N ASN A 185 20.26 -6.28 16.73
CA ASN A 185 19.06 -5.46 16.67
C ASN A 185 17.79 -6.31 16.57
N THR A 186 16.74 -5.85 17.25
CA THR A 186 15.36 -6.31 17.12
C THR A 186 14.45 -5.16 16.70
N CYS A 187 13.26 -5.47 16.18
CA CYS A 187 12.23 -4.47 15.91
C CYS A 187 11.99 -3.55 17.11
N ASP A 188 11.81 -4.10 18.32
CA ASP A 188 11.57 -3.31 19.53
C ASP A 188 12.73 -2.34 19.81
N SER A 189 13.97 -2.82 19.72
CA SER A 189 15.15 -2.00 20.01
C SER A 189 15.32 -0.85 19.01
N VAL A 190 15.05 -1.10 17.73
CA VAL A 190 15.20 -0.08 16.68
C VAL A 190 14.03 0.88 16.69
N ALA A 191 12.79 0.38 16.81
CA ALA A 191 11.62 1.23 16.93
C ALA A 191 11.75 2.19 18.13
N ALA A 192 12.14 1.68 19.29
CA ALA A 192 12.36 2.51 20.48
C ALA A 192 13.47 3.56 20.28
N ALA A 193 14.58 3.19 19.63
CA ALA A 193 15.69 4.12 19.36
C ALA A 193 15.31 5.28 18.44
N HIS A 194 14.30 5.08 17.58
CA HIS A 194 13.82 6.08 16.61
C HIS A 194 12.46 6.68 16.99
N ASN A 195 11.97 6.48 18.22
CA ASN A 195 10.67 6.96 18.71
C ASN A 195 9.48 6.49 17.84
N LEU A 196 9.55 5.28 17.32
CA LEU A 196 8.49 4.62 16.56
C LEU A 196 7.82 3.54 17.40
N THR A 197 6.58 3.23 17.07
CA THR A 197 5.99 1.93 17.41
C THR A 197 6.54 0.85 16.48
N VAL A 198 6.53 -0.41 16.91
CA VAL A 198 6.90 -1.54 16.05
C VAL A 198 6.01 -1.59 14.79
N VAL A 199 4.73 -1.26 14.94
CA VAL A 199 3.77 -1.19 13.82
C VAL A 199 4.17 -0.12 12.80
N GLN A 200 4.62 1.06 13.23
CA GLN A 200 5.13 2.08 12.32
C GLN A 200 6.40 1.61 11.61
N LEU A 201 7.34 1.00 12.35
CA LEU A 201 8.55 0.45 11.73
C LEU A 201 8.23 -0.61 10.68
N GLN A 202 7.27 -1.50 10.94
CA GLN A 202 6.78 -2.49 9.97
C GLN A 202 6.08 -1.84 8.78
N ALA A 203 5.24 -0.83 9.01
CA ALA A 203 4.55 -0.11 7.95
C ALA A 203 5.52 0.59 6.99
N TYR A 204 6.63 1.11 7.50
CA TYR A 204 7.66 1.75 6.68
C TYR A 204 8.56 0.74 5.95
N ASN A 205 8.56 -0.53 6.36
CA ASN A 205 9.44 -1.57 5.86
C ASN A 205 8.65 -2.87 5.60
N PRO A 206 7.94 -2.97 4.46
CA PRO A 206 7.00 -4.05 4.19
C PRO A 206 7.64 -5.44 4.08
N ASN A 207 8.97 -5.52 3.98
CA ASN A 207 9.70 -6.78 4.06
C ASN A 207 9.84 -7.32 5.49
N ILE A 208 9.50 -6.56 6.52
CA ILE A 208 9.53 -7.01 7.93
C ILE A 208 8.17 -7.67 8.23
N ASP A 209 8.20 -8.93 8.64
CA ASP A 209 6.98 -9.65 8.96
C ASP A 209 6.30 -9.11 10.24
N SER A 210 5.01 -9.40 10.39
CA SER A 210 4.19 -8.91 11.50
C SER A 210 4.67 -9.39 12.88
N GLY A 211 5.41 -10.50 12.95
CA GLY A 211 6.01 -11.03 14.16
C GLY A 211 7.47 -10.62 14.38
N CYS A 212 8.06 -9.86 13.45
CA CYS A 212 9.48 -9.52 13.40
C CYS A 212 10.44 -10.73 13.39
N TYR A 213 9.98 -11.90 12.97
CA TYR A 213 10.78 -13.13 13.00
C TYR A 213 11.89 -13.13 11.95
N ASN A 214 11.68 -12.40 10.86
CA ASN A 214 12.64 -12.23 9.79
C ASN A 214 13.54 -11.00 9.93
N PHE A 215 13.48 -10.27 11.06
CA PHE A 215 14.23 -9.01 11.22
C PHE A 215 15.75 -9.23 11.10
N ASN A 216 16.26 -10.39 11.53
CA ASN A 216 17.67 -10.76 11.37
C ASN A 216 18.14 -10.82 9.90
N ARG A 217 17.23 -10.97 8.93
CA ARG A 217 17.55 -10.97 7.50
C ARG A 217 17.82 -9.58 6.94
N THR A 218 17.55 -8.54 7.73
CA THR A 218 17.80 -7.15 7.36
C THR A 218 19.17 -6.65 7.82
N ILE A 219 19.94 -7.48 8.55
CA ILE A 219 21.27 -7.11 9.03
C ILE A 219 22.17 -6.71 7.86
N GLY A 220 22.74 -5.51 7.92
CA GLY A 220 23.57 -4.92 6.86
C GLY A 220 22.78 -4.13 5.81
N TYR A 221 21.45 -4.21 5.80
CA TYR A 221 20.58 -3.43 4.92
C TYR A 221 20.06 -2.16 5.58
N GLN A 222 19.65 -1.21 4.74
CA GLN A 222 19.03 0.04 5.14
C GLN A 222 17.52 -0.16 5.25
N ILE A 223 16.96 0.18 6.41
CA ILE A 223 15.52 0.22 6.65
C ILE A 223 15.08 1.67 6.90
N CYS A 224 13.86 2.00 6.50
CA CYS A 224 13.26 3.30 6.74
C CYS A 224 12.89 3.48 8.22
N VAL A 225 13.24 4.64 8.79
CA VAL A 225 12.89 5.03 10.16
C VAL A 225 11.99 6.27 10.21
N ASN A 226 11.46 6.67 9.06
CA ASN A 226 10.34 7.60 8.91
C ASN A 226 9.48 7.15 7.71
N GLU A 227 8.38 7.87 7.46
CA GLU A 227 7.45 7.54 6.37
C GLU A 227 8.17 7.57 5.02
N PRO A 228 8.20 6.47 4.25
CA PRO A 228 8.81 6.44 2.92
C PRO A 228 7.96 7.18 1.89
N GLY A 229 8.64 7.77 0.92
CA GLY A 229 8.03 8.48 -0.20
C GLY A 229 7.47 9.85 0.20
N GLN A 230 6.35 10.22 -0.42
CA GLN A 230 5.73 11.52 -0.17
C GLN A 230 5.10 11.54 1.21
N LYS A 231 5.69 12.36 2.11
CA LYS A 231 5.12 12.59 3.43
C LYS A 231 3.69 13.07 3.30
N TYR A 232 2.76 12.38 3.96
CA TYR A 232 1.39 12.83 4.04
C TYR A 232 1.37 14.22 4.66
N THR A 233 1.11 15.23 3.83
CA THR A 233 0.71 16.53 4.32
C THR A 233 -0.80 16.48 4.51
N ILE A 234 -1.26 16.83 5.71
CA ILE A 234 -2.68 17.12 5.92
C ILE A 234 -3.08 18.09 4.80
N PRO A 235 -4.04 17.75 3.93
CA PRO A 235 -4.51 18.66 2.91
C PRO A 235 -4.85 19.97 3.62
N SER A 236 -4.17 21.05 3.25
CA SER A 236 -4.56 22.37 3.71
C SER A 236 -5.96 22.57 3.15
N THR A 237 -6.98 22.30 3.97
CA THR A 237 -8.32 22.76 3.71
C THR A 237 -8.22 24.27 3.75
N THR A 238 -7.99 24.88 2.59
CA THR A 238 -8.48 26.22 2.34
C THR A 238 -9.99 26.10 2.47
N VAL A 239 -10.49 26.24 3.71
CA VAL A 239 -11.86 26.65 3.95
C VAL A 239 -11.97 27.90 3.10
N GLY A 240 -12.73 27.79 2.00
CA GLY A 240 -12.96 28.92 1.12
C GLY A 240 -13.33 30.09 2.00
N ALA A 241 -12.64 31.23 1.81
CA ALA A 241 -12.84 32.41 2.63
C ALA A 241 -14.35 32.58 2.85
N ALA A 242 -14.77 32.56 4.12
CA ALA A 242 -16.19 32.64 4.46
C ALA A 242 -16.75 33.86 3.73
N THR A 243 -17.64 33.64 2.76
CA THR A 243 -18.34 34.73 2.10
C THR A 243 -19.13 35.43 3.20
N VAL A 244 -18.67 36.61 3.61
CA VAL A 244 -19.35 37.39 4.64
C VAL A 244 -20.68 37.83 4.03
N ILE A 245 -21.75 37.14 4.39
CA ILE A 245 -23.11 37.52 4.00
C ILE A 245 -23.48 38.73 4.87
N SER A 246 -23.41 39.94 4.32
CA SER A 246 -23.73 41.18 5.04
C SER A 246 -25.23 41.51 5.07
N THR A 247 -26.07 40.70 4.42
CA THR A 247 -27.52 40.91 4.29
C THR A 247 -28.28 39.67 4.70
N ALA A 248 -29.22 39.81 5.65
CA ALA A 248 -30.05 38.69 6.09
C ALA A 248 -30.87 38.11 4.93
N ALA A 249 -30.91 36.78 4.83
CA ALA A 249 -31.78 36.09 3.89
C ALA A 249 -33.26 36.23 4.31
N ALA A 250 -34.16 36.23 3.32
CA ALA A 250 -35.60 36.26 3.60
C ALA A 250 -36.00 35.03 4.43
N VAL A 251 -36.77 35.26 5.50
CA VAL A 251 -37.19 34.20 6.43
C VAL A 251 -38.23 33.30 5.76
N PRO A 252 -37.98 31.98 5.61
CA PRO A 252 -38.95 31.03 5.08
C PRO A 252 -40.14 30.86 6.03
N THR A 253 -41.31 30.56 5.45
CA THR A 253 -42.55 30.36 6.21
C THR A 253 -42.62 29.01 6.94
N ASP A 254 -41.79 28.03 6.57
CA ASP A 254 -41.78 26.67 7.13
C ASP A 254 -40.60 26.43 8.10
N ASN A 255 -40.07 27.50 8.67
CA ASN A 255 -38.90 27.41 9.51
C ASN A 255 -39.12 26.49 10.73
N ALA A 256 -38.14 25.63 11.01
CA ALA A 256 -38.13 24.83 12.22
C ALA A 256 -38.16 25.71 13.48
N TYR A 257 -38.77 25.19 14.55
CA TYR A 257 -38.85 25.87 15.83
C TYR A 257 -37.44 26.22 16.34
N ASN A 258 -37.26 27.42 16.89
CA ASN A 258 -35.99 27.96 17.41
C ASN A 258 -34.83 28.17 16.40
N THR A 259 -35.05 28.04 15.09
CA THR A 259 -34.05 28.48 14.11
C THR A 259 -33.88 30.00 14.17
N THR A 260 -32.63 30.46 14.19
CA THR A 260 -32.29 31.90 14.16
C THR A 260 -32.90 32.57 12.92
N GLN A 261 -33.50 33.76 13.13
CA GLN A 261 -34.06 34.56 12.04
C GLN A 261 -32.99 35.44 11.36
N ASN A 262 -31.80 35.55 11.98
CA ASN A 262 -30.66 36.33 11.49
C ASN A 262 -29.68 35.41 10.73
N CYS A 263 -30.14 34.79 9.65
CA CYS A 263 -29.37 33.86 8.84
C CYS A 263 -28.87 34.50 7.55
N GLY A 264 -27.65 34.15 7.13
CA GLY A 264 -27.14 34.45 5.78
C GLY A 264 -27.73 33.55 4.69
N LYS A 265 -28.23 32.37 5.07
CA LYS A 265 -28.90 31.39 4.19
C LYS A 265 -29.74 30.42 5.01
N TYR A 266 -30.91 30.05 4.50
CA TYR A 266 -31.71 28.94 5.03
C TYR A 266 -31.52 27.71 4.14
N TYR A 267 -31.50 26.52 4.75
CA TYR A 267 -31.38 25.25 4.05
C TYR A 267 -32.47 24.30 4.53
N LEU A 268 -33.20 23.70 3.59
CA LEU A 268 -34.20 22.68 3.86
C LEU A 268 -33.53 21.31 3.75
N VAL A 269 -33.48 20.59 4.87
CA VAL A 269 -32.87 19.26 4.97
C VAL A 269 -33.62 18.27 4.07
N ALA A 270 -32.90 17.59 3.20
CA ALA A 270 -33.39 16.54 2.32
C ALA A 270 -33.20 15.14 2.92
N ALA A 271 -33.92 14.16 2.37
CA ALA A 271 -33.73 12.77 2.77
C ALA A 271 -32.32 12.29 2.39
N GLY A 272 -31.55 11.83 3.37
CA GLY A 272 -30.15 11.39 3.19
C GLY A 272 -29.12 12.41 3.66
N ASP A 273 -29.52 13.61 4.06
CA ASP A 273 -28.61 14.56 4.69
C ASP A 273 -28.26 14.12 6.11
N ASP A 274 -27.00 14.31 6.46
CA ASP A 274 -26.52 14.29 7.84
C ASP A 274 -25.68 15.56 8.14
N CYS A 275 -25.26 15.71 9.39
CA CYS A 275 -24.51 16.88 9.83
C CYS A 275 -23.18 17.04 9.07
N ASP A 276 -22.55 15.94 8.67
CA ASP A 276 -21.23 15.96 8.00
C ASP A 276 -21.40 16.37 6.53
N VAL A 277 -22.42 15.85 5.85
CA VAL A 277 -22.77 16.25 4.48
C VAL A 277 -23.09 17.75 4.40
N ILE A 278 -23.88 18.27 5.34
CA ILE A 278 -24.29 19.68 5.34
C ILE A 278 -23.11 20.61 5.66
N THR A 279 -22.30 20.26 6.66
CA THR A 279 -21.14 21.07 7.06
C THR A 279 -20.10 21.18 5.96
N LEU A 280 -19.84 20.08 5.24
CA LEU A 280 -18.97 20.06 4.06
C LEU A 280 -19.56 20.86 2.89
N THR A 281 -20.85 20.72 2.62
CA THR A 281 -21.53 21.42 1.52
C THR A 281 -21.46 22.94 1.66
N PHE A 282 -21.54 23.45 2.89
CA PHE A 282 -21.55 24.89 3.16
C PHE A 282 -20.23 25.44 3.72
N GLY A 283 -19.21 24.61 3.87
CA GLY A 283 -17.90 25.03 4.38
C GLY A 283 -17.98 25.62 5.79
N ILE A 284 -18.87 25.09 6.64
CA ILE A 284 -19.07 25.52 8.03
C ILE A 284 -18.55 24.44 8.97
N SER A 285 -17.94 24.82 10.09
CA SER A 285 -17.48 23.82 11.06
C SER A 285 -18.68 23.13 11.72
N LEU A 286 -18.51 21.87 12.12
CA LEU A 286 -19.55 21.15 12.88
C LEU A 286 -19.87 21.85 14.22
N ALA A 287 -18.88 22.55 14.79
CA ALA A 287 -19.09 23.37 15.99
C ALA A 287 -20.02 24.55 15.70
N ASP A 288 -19.79 25.31 14.62
CA ASP A 288 -20.63 26.45 14.23
C ASP A 288 -22.03 26.01 13.77
N PHE A 289 -22.11 24.87 13.08
CA PHE A 289 -23.37 24.28 12.64
C PHE A 289 -24.28 23.91 13.83
N ARG A 290 -23.71 23.32 14.89
CA ARG A 290 -24.45 22.96 16.12
C ARG A 290 -24.96 24.18 16.90
N VAL A 291 -24.33 25.34 16.77
CA VAL A 291 -24.79 26.60 17.40
C VAL A 291 -25.90 27.27 16.58
N SER A 292 -25.94 27.01 15.28
CA SER A 292 -26.90 27.61 14.33
C SER A 292 -28.29 26.95 14.36
N ILE A 293 -28.37 25.73 14.91
CA ILE A 293 -29.61 24.98 15.15
C ILE A 293 -29.85 24.99 16.66
N GLN A 294 -30.55 26.00 17.19
CA GLN A 294 -30.94 25.98 18.60
C GLN A 294 -32.07 24.96 18.78
N ARG A 295 -31.92 24.06 19.78
CA ARG A 295 -32.95 23.09 20.17
C ARG A 295 -34.29 23.75 20.51
#